data_AF-A0A1G5I303-F1
#
_entry.id   AF-A0A1G5I303-F1
#
_cell.length_a   1.000
_cell.length_b   1.000
_cell.length_c   1.000
_cell.angle_alpha   90.00
_cell.angle_beta   90.00
_cell.angle_gamma   90.00
#
_symmetry.space_group_name_H-M   'P 1'
#
loop_
_entity.id
_entity.type
_entity.pdbx_description
1 polymer ?
#
loop_
_entity_poly.entity_id
_entity_poly.type
_entity_poly.pdbx_seq_one_letter_code
_entity_poly.pdbx_strand_id
1 'polypeptide(L)'
;MKHDYTDDDWYKDEDDDQIWWLDNGRYCKGEHVFSFDKKKQYNLFADYPYNMTPEEVVIFDRENPFWAYFFRDRKGADSGYRQTNIGFNQGRG
;
A
#
# COMPACT_ATOMS: atom_id res chain seq x y z
N MET A 1 -4.09 -24.89 2.87
CA MET A 1 -5.30 -24.34 3.50
C MET A 1 -5.38 -22.88 3.08
N LYS A 2 -6.52 -22.44 2.53
CA LYS A 2 -6.76 -21.00 2.40
C LYS A 2 -7.19 -20.53 3.78
N HIS A 3 -6.47 -19.58 4.36
CA HIS A 3 -6.84 -19.01 5.64
C HIS A 3 -7.97 -18.02 5.36
N ASP A 4 -9.16 -18.35 5.83
CA ASP A 4 -10.28 -17.42 5.87
C ASP A 4 -10.05 -16.55 7.11
N TYR A 5 -9.66 -15.28 6.91
CA TYR A 5 -9.53 -14.29 7.98
C TYR A 5 -10.90 -14.03 8.61
N THR A 6 -10.96 -13.90 9.93
CA THR A 6 -12.21 -13.54 10.62
C THR A 6 -12.30 -12.04 10.80
N ASP A 7 -13.50 -11.52 11.09
CA ASP A 7 -13.70 -10.10 11.37
C ASP A 7 -12.84 -9.59 12.54
N ASP A 8 -12.48 -10.46 13.47
CA ASP A 8 -11.60 -10.15 14.62
C ASP A 8 -10.14 -9.87 14.22
N ASP A 9 -9.71 -10.30 13.03
CA ASP A 9 -8.36 -10.01 12.51
C ASP A 9 -8.28 -8.58 11.95
N TRP A 10 -9.39 -7.89 11.77
CA TRP A 10 -9.44 -6.52 11.23
C TRP A 10 -9.56 -5.49 12.34
N TYR A 11 -8.65 -4.51 12.35
CA TYR A 11 -8.64 -3.40 13.29
C TYR A 11 -8.53 -2.06 12.55
N LYS A 12 -8.85 -0.97 13.25
CA LYS A 12 -8.55 0.39 12.79
C LYS A 12 -7.54 1.01 13.74
N ASP A 13 -6.72 1.93 13.23
CA ASP A 13 -5.85 2.72 14.09
C ASP A 13 -6.69 3.78 14.85
N GLU A 14 -7.63 4.44 14.17
CA GLU A 14 -8.63 5.32 14.77
C GLU A 14 -10.07 4.88 14.45
N ASP A 15 -11.03 5.09 15.37
CA ASP A 15 -12.42 4.63 15.21
C ASP A 15 -13.13 5.24 13.97
N ASP A 16 -12.77 6.48 13.63
CA ASP A 16 -13.30 7.25 12.50
C ASP A 16 -12.61 6.97 11.16
N ASP A 17 -11.53 6.16 11.15
CA ASP A 17 -10.86 5.77 9.91
C ASP A 17 -11.78 4.96 9.00
N GLN A 18 -11.62 5.10 7.69
CA GLN A 18 -12.28 4.25 6.71
C GLN A 18 -11.46 2.99 6.40
N ILE A 19 -10.19 2.99 6.78
CA ILE A 19 -9.25 1.91 6.52
C ILE A 19 -9.25 0.91 7.67
N TRP A 20 -9.34 -0.35 7.30
CA TRP A 20 -9.15 -1.49 8.18
C TRP A 20 -7.79 -2.13 7.88
N TRP A 21 -7.00 -2.34 8.92
CA TRP A 21 -5.76 -3.10 8.87
C TRP A 21 -6.01 -4.54 9.26
N LEU A 22 -5.30 -5.46 8.62
CA LEU A 22 -5.35 -6.88 8.94
C LEU A 22 -4.19 -7.25 9.85
N ASP A 23 -4.49 -7.77 11.04
CA ASP A 23 -3.50 -8.40 11.92
C ASP A 23 -3.24 -9.85 11.47
N ASN A 24 -2.46 -9.98 10.39
CA ASN A 24 -1.96 -11.27 9.94
C ASN A 24 -0.60 -11.64 10.56
N GLY A 25 -0.14 -10.90 11.59
CA GLY A 25 1.22 -10.94 12.12
C GLY A 25 1.65 -12.30 12.72
N ARG A 26 0.67 -13.16 13.02
CA ARG A 26 0.92 -14.53 13.49
C ARG A 26 1.35 -15.50 12.38
N TYR A 27 1.00 -15.21 11.12
CA TYR A 27 1.15 -16.14 9.99
C TYR A 27 1.96 -15.56 8.84
N CYS A 28 1.99 -14.24 8.68
CA CYS A 28 2.69 -13.55 7.60
C CYS A 28 3.68 -12.54 8.17
N LYS A 29 4.95 -12.62 7.73
CA LYS A 29 5.98 -11.64 8.08
C LYS A 29 6.20 -10.71 6.90
N GLY A 30 6.08 -9.40 7.13
CA GLY A 30 6.38 -8.36 6.13
C GLY A 30 5.22 -8.03 5.17
N GLU A 31 4.02 -8.52 5.44
CA GLU A 31 2.81 -8.10 4.73
C GLU A 31 2.09 -7.03 5.57
N HIS A 32 1.85 -5.86 4.98
CA HIS A 32 0.97 -4.85 5.57
C HIS A 32 -0.29 -4.82 4.71
N VAL A 33 -1.32 -5.54 5.16
CA VAL A 33 -2.58 -5.67 4.41
C VAL A 33 -3.64 -4.75 4.99
N PHE A 34 -4.33 -4.04 4.12
CA PHE A 34 -5.42 -3.14 4.50
C PHE A 34 -6.60 -3.23 3.52
N SER A 35 -7.74 -2.70 3.93
CA SER A 35 -8.98 -2.70 3.15
C SER A 35 -9.88 -1.52 3.54
N PHE A 36 -10.68 -0.99 2.61
CA PHE A 36 -11.71 0.01 2.93
C PHE A 36 -13.05 -0.63 3.31
N ASP A 37 -13.30 -1.87 2.89
CA ASP A 37 -14.61 -2.54 3.00
C ASP A 37 -14.53 -3.98 3.56
N LYS A 38 -13.33 -4.42 3.95
CA LYS A 38 -12.95 -5.79 4.35
C LYS A 38 -13.19 -6.87 3.29
N LYS A 39 -13.57 -6.49 2.07
CA LYS A 39 -13.76 -7.41 0.93
C LYS A 39 -12.59 -7.31 -0.04
N LYS A 40 -12.18 -6.10 -0.39
CA LYS A 40 -11.03 -5.84 -1.25
C LYS A 40 -9.79 -5.59 -0.43
N GLN A 41 -8.81 -6.47 -0.52
CA GLN A 41 -7.57 -6.39 0.24
C GLN A 41 -6.47 -5.79 -0.63
N TYR A 42 -5.67 -4.92 -0.03
CA TYR A 42 -4.49 -4.32 -0.62
C TYR A 42 -3.27 -4.63 0.22
N ASN A 43 -2.15 -4.90 -0.42
CA ASN A 43 -0.85 -4.94 0.23
C ASN A 43 -0.17 -3.57 0.07
N LEU A 44 0.11 -2.89 1.18
CA LEU A 44 0.77 -1.58 1.21
C LEU A 44 2.05 -1.51 0.37
N PHE A 45 2.85 -2.56 0.33
CA PHE A 45 4.10 -2.54 -0.39
C PHE A 45 3.96 -2.83 -1.88
N ALA A 46 3.00 -3.68 -2.27
CA ALA A 46 2.81 -4.12 -3.64
C ALA A 46 1.79 -3.27 -4.41
N ASP A 47 0.68 -2.88 -3.77
CA ASP A 47 -0.46 -2.25 -4.42
C ASP A 47 -0.43 -0.72 -4.32
N TYR A 48 0.00 -0.16 -3.19
CA TYR A 48 0.01 1.29 -3.01
C TYR A 48 1.21 1.95 -3.74
N PRO A 49 1.01 3.04 -4.50
CA PRO A 49 -0.25 3.68 -4.86
C PRO A 49 -0.82 3.19 -6.21
N TYR A 50 -0.08 2.38 -6.97
CA TYR A 50 -0.33 2.13 -8.40
C TYR A 50 -1.57 1.29 -8.73
N ASN A 51 -2.00 0.43 -7.82
CA ASN A 51 -3.13 -0.49 -8.01
C ASN A 51 -4.42 -0.02 -7.32
N MET A 52 -4.43 1.25 -6.89
CA MET A 52 -5.55 1.91 -6.22
C MET A 52 -6.13 3.02 -7.10
N THR A 53 -7.39 3.40 -6.87
CA THR A 53 -7.96 4.57 -7.55
C THR A 53 -7.43 5.86 -6.93
N PRO A 54 -7.42 6.98 -7.67
CA PRO A 54 -7.01 8.28 -7.13
C PRO A 54 -7.77 8.67 -5.85
N GLU A 55 -9.06 8.34 -5.78
CA GLU A 55 -9.91 8.61 -4.61
C GLU A 55 -9.48 7.78 -3.40
N GLU A 56 -9.21 6.49 -3.59
CA GLU A 56 -8.71 5.60 -2.54
C GLU A 56 -7.33 6.05 -2.02
N VAL A 57 -6.45 6.48 -2.92
CA VAL A 57 -5.13 7.03 -2.55
C VAL A 57 -5.28 8.30 -1.72
N VAL A 58 -6.22 9.19 -2.05
CA VAL A 58 -6.47 10.41 -1.26
C VAL A 58 -7.01 10.10 0.13
N ILE A 59 -7.92 9.13 0.26
CA ILE A 59 -8.42 8.68 1.57
C ILE A 59 -7.28 8.08 2.39
N PHE A 60 -6.49 7.20 1.77
CA PHE A 60 -5.31 6.60 2.41
C PHE A 60 -4.29 7.65 2.84
N ASP A 61 -3.97 8.62 1.98
CA ASP A 61 -2.99 9.65 2.30
C ASP A 61 -3.41 10.53 3.48
N ARG A 62 -4.71 10.75 3.64
CA ARG A 62 -5.29 11.53 4.73
C ARG A 62 -5.22 10.81 6.08
N GLU A 63 -5.57 9.52 6.09
CA GLU A 63 -5.60 8.70 7.31
C GLU A 63 -4.21 8.18 7.67
N ASN A 64 -3.33 7.99 6.68
CA ASN A 64 -1.99 7.45 6.83
C ASN A 64 -0.90 8.41 6.31
N PRO A 65 -0.75 9.61 6.90
CA PRO A 65 0.17 10.63 6.39
C PRO A 65 1.64 10.18 6.43
N PHE A 66 2.02 9.34 7.40
CA PHE A 66 3.36 8.77 7.47
C PHE A 66 3.69 7.93 6.24
N TRP A 67 2.80 6.99 5.88
CA TRP A 67 2.99 6.14 4.70
C TRP A 67 2.91 6.93 3.40
N ALA A 68 2.01 7.91 3.32
CA ALA A 68 1.89 8.82 2.20
C ALA A 68 3.18 9.60 1.92
N TYR A 69 3.86 10.03 2.99
CA TYR A 69 5.15 10.70 2.92
C TYR A 69 6.28 9.72 2.60
N PHE A 70 6.32 8.56 3.26
CA PHE A 70 7.34 7.54 3.05
C PHE A 70 7.38 7.05 1.60
N PHE A 71 6.22 6.90 0.97
CA PHE A 71 6.08 6.47 -0.42
C PHE A 71 5.80 7.61 -1.41
N ARG A 72 6.07 8.87 -1.04
CA ARG A 72 5.87 10.01 -1.93
C ARG A 72 6.62 9.86 -3.27
N ASP A 73 7.78 9.21 -3.25
CA ASP A 73 8.61 8.98 -4.43
C ASP A 73 7.90 8.05 -5.44
N ARG A 74 7.01 7.18 -4.98
CA ARG A 74 6.20 6.31 -5.86
C ARG A 74 5.19 7.12 -6.70
N LYS A 75 4.74 8.26 -6.17
CA LYS A 75 3.72 9.12 -6.80
C LYS A 75 4.28 10.05 -7.89
N GLY A 76 5.60 10.05 -8.10
CA GLY A 76 6.27 10.70 -9.24
C GLY A 76 6.27 12.24 -9.26
N ALA A 77 5.67 12.90 -8.26
CA ALA A 77 5.48 14.35 -8.27
C ALA A 77 6.66 15.18 -7.74
N ASP A 78 7.63 14.56 -7.04
CA ASP A 78 8.81 15.27 -6.51
C ASP A 78 10.12 14.76 -7.11
N SER A 79 10.14 14.64 -8.43
CA SER A 79 11.37 14.39 -9.21
C SER A 79 12.26 15.65 -9.28
N GLY A 80 12.60 16.21 -8.12
CA GLY A 80 13.73 17.13 -7.96
C GLY A 80 15.09 16.41 -8.02
N TYR A 81 15.12 15.09 -7.86
CA TYR A 81 16.30 14.26 -8.13
C TYR A 81 16.13 13.48 -9.43
N ARG A 82 16.61 14.06 -10.53
CA ARG A 82 17.14 13.31 -11.66
C ARG A 82 18.30 12.44 -11.16
N GLN A 83 18.03 11.20 -10.74
CA GLN A 83 19.07 10.18 -10.77
C GLN A 83 19.19 9.70 -12.22
N THR A 84 20.25 10.17 -12.87
CA THR A 84 20.75 9.71 -14.16
C THR A 84 21.09 8.21 -14.16
N ASN A 85 20.65 7.51 -15.21
CA ASN A 85 21.26 6.35 -15.89
C ASN A 85 21.68 5.08 -15.12
N ILE A 86 20.96 3.97 -15.35
CA ILE A 86 21.43 2.64 -15.83
C ILE A 86 20.23 2.04 -16.59
N GLY A 87 20.20 1.77 -17.90
CA GLY A 87 21.14 0.99 -18.70
C GLY A 87 20.59 -0.41 -19.00
N PHE A 88 19.41 -0.55 -19.62
CA PHE A 88 19.03 -1.82 -20.27
C PHE A 88 19.48 -1.79 -21.74
N ASN A 89 20.75 -2.12 -21.93
CA ASN A 89 21.25 -2.61 -23.20
C ASN A 89 20.77 -4.06 -23.35
N GLN A 90 19.84 -4.31 -24.28
CA GLN A 90 19.81 -5.58 -25.00
C GLN A 90 19.80 -5.28 -26.49
N GLY A 91 21.00 -5.08 -27.03
CA GLY A 91 21.26 -5.28 -28.45
C GLY A 91 21.54 -6.76 -28.80
N ARG A 92 21.52 -7.01 -30.11
CA ARG A 92 21.80 -8.23 -30.90
C ARG A 92 20.52 -8.98 -31.30
N GLY A 93 20.22 -9.16 -32.58
CA GLY A 93 20.92 -8.84 -33.82
C GLY A 93 20.06 -9.24 -35.01
#